data_AF-A0A7C9RUV8-F1
#
_entry.id   AF-A0A7C9RUV8-F1
#
_cell.length_a   1.000
_cell.length_b   1.000
_cell.length_c   1.000
_cell.angle_alpha   90.00
_cell.angle_beta   90.00
_cell.angle_gamma   90.00
#
_symmetry.space_group_name_H-M   'P 1'
#
loop_
_entity.id
_entity.type
_entity.pdbx_description
1 polymer ?
#
loop_
_entity_poly.entity_id
_entity_poly.type
_entity_poly.pdbx_seq_one_letter_code
_entity_poly.pdbx_strand_id
1 'polypeptide(L)'
;MHFNDEVDWPEVFREHISRPGLADPRNPRRSAYVTTMVFLEAGLKEIDDQLSGRNSRSRDELAGARLTRKIIVRRAATMAAELPCAVSAGEGAFRDRWPSRGGMANFFTCLIKYTCTAPRWGLFLDYGPRRALAELPRVRKGELELTDLIAKIATHDLRMRIRLARYWLFQLSLTIDAKWQSVATTAYREMLDAYSTRWAPVYEEGLKLLGVRFRPGVTPEKLSMMVSAQTSGFAQHIAGTGDDTADNRDLFVASVEALIHACLDPGDGCDIAEALRRALRREQG
;
A
#
# COMPACT_ATOMS: atom_id res chain seq x y z
N MET A 1 -2.33 5.08 -23.00
CA MET A 1 -2.70 4.65 -21.63
C MET A 1 -2.95 3.15 -21.67
N HIS A 2 -2.22 2.35 -20.89
CA HIS A 2 -2.44 0.90 -20.79
C HIS A 2 -3.15 0.60 -19.47
N PHE A 3 -4.37 0.09 -19.54
CA PHE A 3 -5.12 -0.38 -18.38
C PHE A 3 -4.73 -1.83 -18.06
N ASN A 4 -4.78 -2.23 -16.80
CA ASN A 4 -4.41 -3.58 -16.44
C ASN A 4 -5.54 -4.56 -16.75
N ASP A 5 -5.36 -5.41 -17.75
CA ASP A 5 -6.35 -6.40 -18.16
C ASP A 5 -6.23 -7.74 -17.38
N GLU A 6 -5.25 -7.88 -16.47
CA GLU A 6 -4.96 -9.12 -15.72
C GLU A 6 -5.77 -9.28 -14.41
N VAL A 7 -6.48 -8.25 -13.97
CA VAL A 7 -7.28 -8.26 -12.74
C VAL A 7 -8.74 -8.57 -13.09
N ASP A 8 -9.37 -9.45 -12.29
CA ASP A 8 -10.82 -9.67 -12.36
C ASP A 8 -11.54 -8.46 -11.73
N TRP A 9 -11.62 -7.38 -12.51
CA TRP A 9 -12.28 -6.14 -12.10
C TRP A 9 -13.75 -6.32 -11.71
N PRO A 10 -14.54 -7.21 -12.35
CA PRO A 10 -15.87 -7.56 -11.88
C PRO A 10 -15.90 -8.07 -10.45
N GLU A 11 -14.94 -8.92 -10.06
CA GLU A 11 -14.79 -9.38 -8.67
C GLU A 11 -14.38 -8.22 -7.75
N VAL A 12 -13.34 -7.48 -8.11
CA VAL A 12 -12.80 -6.38 -7.29
C VAL A 12 -13.87 -5.30 -7.01
N PHE A 13 -14.69 -4.96 -8.00
CA PHE A 13 -15.66 -3.85 -7.90
C PHE A 13 -17.11 -4.29 -7.71
N ARG A 14 -17.39 -5.58 -7.53
CA ARG A 14 -18.73 -6.21 -7.65
C ARG A 14 -19.88 -5.41 -7.03
N GLU A 15 -19.69 -4.94 -5.80
CA GLU A 15 -20.73 -4.25 -5.02
C GLU A 15 -20.70 -2.71 -5.17
N HIS A 16 -19.67 -2.19 -5.83
CA HIS A 16 -19.39 -0.76 -5.87
C HIS A 16 -19.74 -0.15 -7.22
N ILE A 17 -19.65 -0.90 -8.33
CA ILE A 17 -20.08 -0.43 -9.64
C ILE A 17 -21.37 -1.11 -10.07
N SER A 18 -22.25 -0.40 -10.78
CA SER A 18 -23.35 -1.06 -11.49
C SER A 18 -22.77 -2.02 -12.53
N ARG A 19 -23.51 -3.08 -12.91
CA ARG A 19 -23.14 -3.96 -14.05
C ARG A 19 -21.63 -4.32 -14.10
N PRO A 20 -21.04 -4.91 -13.04
CA PRO A 20 -19.59 -5.11 -12.92
C PRO A 20 -19.00 -5.94 -14.07
N GLY A 21 -19.74 -6.90 -14.63
CA GLY A 21 -19.32 -7.66 -15.82
C GLY A 21 -19.12 -6.82 -17.10
N LEU A 22 -19.62 -5.58 -17.14
CA LEU A 22 -19.32 -4.63 -18.24
C LEU A 22 -17.99 -3.89 -18.05
N ALA A 23 -17.44 -3.91 -16.83
CA ALA A 23 -16.11 -3.42 -16.53
C ALA A 23 -15.05 -4.54 -16.60
N ASP A 24 -15.39 -5.71 -17.14
CA ASP A 24 -14.40 -6.76 -17.42
C ASP A 24 -13.55 -6.36 -18.63
N PRO A 25 -12.21 -6.39 -18.54
CA PRO A 25 -11.31 -6.13 -19.67
C PRO A 25 -11.51 -7.12 -20.82
N ARG A 26 -12.01 -8.33 -20.51
CA ARG A 26 -12.37 -9.39 -21.47
C ARG A 26 -13.73 -9.15 -22.14
N ASN A 27 -14.49 -8.14 -21.71
CA ASN A 27 -15.77 -7.82 -22.33
C ASN A 27 -15.56 -7.29 -23.75
N PRO A 28 -16.21 -7.86 -24.78
CA PRO A 28 -16.06 -7.41 -26.16
C PRO A 28 -16.51 -5.94 -26.37
N ARG A 29 -17.37 -5.43 -25.48
CA ARG A 29 -17.76 -4.02 -25.43
C ARG A 29 -16.98 -3.31 -24.32
N ARG A 30 -15.68 -3.05 -24.57
CA ARG A 30 -14.73 -2.44 -23.63
C ARG A 30 -15.06 -0.99 -23.20
N SER A 31 -16.07 -0.36 -23.77
CA SER A 31 -16.39 1.05 -23.50
C SER A 31 -16.65 1.33 -22.02
N ALA A 32 -17.42 0.47 -21.34
CA ALA A 32 -17.72 0.64 -19.91
C ALA A 32 -16.49 0.38 -19.01
N TYR A 33 -15.64 -0.58 -19.38
CA TYR A 33 -14.33 -0.79 -18.74
C TYR A 33 -13.46 0.46 -18.87
N VAL A 34 -13.26 0.95 -20.09
CA VAL A 34 -12.42 2.13 -20.35
C VAL A 34 -12.97 3.36 -19.63
N THR A 35 -14.28 3.62 -19.67
CA THR A 35 -14.90 4.71 -18.89
C THR A 35 -14.60 4.58 -17.40
N THR A 36 -14.72 3.38 -16.82
CA THR A 36 -14.44 3.13 -15.40
C THR A 36 -12.98 3.46 -15.09
N MET A 37 -12.05 2.98 -15.91
CA MET A 37 -10.62 3.20 -15.70
C MET A 37 -10.23 4.67 -15.85
N VAL A 38 -10.79 5.38 -16.83
CA VAL A 38 -10.52 6.82 -17.03
C VAL A 38 -10.92 7.64 -15.81
N PHE A 39 -12.05 7.34 -15.17
CA PHE A 39 -12.45 8.01 -13.93
C PHE A 39 -11.50 7.70 -12.77
N LEU A 40 -11.04 6.45 -12.64
CA LEU A 40 -10.13 6.05 -11.56
C LEU A 40 -8.75 6.68 -11.74
N GLU A 41 -8.21 6.64 -12.96
CA GLU A 41 -6.95 7.31 -13.33
C GLU A 41 -7.04 8.83 -13.17
N ALA A 42 -8.19 9.45 -13.48
CA ALA A 42 -8.41 10.86 -13.20
C ALA A 42 -8.37 11.16 -11.70
N GLY A 43 -8.93 10.28 -10.86
CA GLY A 43 -8.82 10.38 -9.41
C GLY A 43 -7.38 10.31 -8.92
N LEU A 44 -6.62 9.33 -9.41
CA LEU A 44 -5.20 9.19 -9.06
C LEU A 44 -4.39 10.41 -9.51
N LYS A 45 -4.60 10.89 -10.75
CA LYS A 45 -3.84 12.04 -11.27
C LYS A 45 -4.16 13.33 -10.52
N GLU A 46 -5.40 13.53 -10.07
CA GLU A 46 -5.75 14.67 -9.21
C GLU A 46 -5.03 14.60 -7.86
N ILE A 47 -5.00 13.41 -7.24
CA ILE A 47 -4.21 13.17 -6.02
C ILE A 47 -2.73 13.52 -6.28
N ASP A 48 -2.14 13.00 -7.36
CA ASP A 48 -0.74 13.26 -7.74
C ASP A 48 -0.43 14.76 -7.90
N ASP A 49 -1.30 15.52 -8.58
CA ASP A 49 -1.06 16.94 -8.84
C ASP A 49 -1.18 17.79 -7.57
N GLN A 50 -2.14 17.47 -6.69
CA GLN A 50 -2.29 18.13 -5.39
C GLN A 50 -1.06 17.88 -4.49
N LEU A 51 -0.55 16.65 -4.49
CA LEU A 51 0.58 16.25 -3.65
C LEU A 51 1.96 16.69 -4.18
N SER A 52 2.10 16.81 -5.50
CA SER A 52 3.35 17.25 -6.14
C SER A 52 3.49 18.77 -6.19
N GLY A 53 2.49 19.53 -5.72
CA GLY A 53 2.48 21.00 -5.81
C GLY A 53 2.44 21.53 -7.25
N ARG A 54 2.19 20.65 -8.23
CA ARG A 54 2.03 21.01 -9.65
C ARG A 54 0.69 21.67 -9.94
N ASN A 55 -0.22 21.64 -8.98
CA ASN A 55 -1.39 22.51 -8.96
C ASN A 55 -0.98 23.84 -8.30
N SER A 56 -0.95 24.93 -9.07
CA SER A 56 -0.60 26.29 -8.63
C SER A 56 -1.59 26.92 -7.63
N ARG A 57 -2.51 26.13 -7.10
CA ARG A 57 -3.52 26.54 -6.14
C ARG A 57 -2.96 26.40 -4.73
N SER A 58 -3.09 27.48 -3.96
CA SER A 58 -2.49 27.72 -2.64
C SER A 58 -2.48 26.52 -1.69
N ARG A 59 -1.44 26.39 -0.86
CA ARG A 59 -1.40 25.46 0.29
C ARG A 59 -2.61 25.63 1.23
N ASP A 60 -3.24 26.79 1.29
CA ASP A 60 -4.47 27.02 2.06
C ASP A 60 -5.71 26.37 1.42
N GLU A 61 -5.68 26.07 0.12
CA GLU A 61 -6.71 25.25 -0.52
C GLU A 61 -6.56 23.76 -0.18
N LEU A 62 -5.43 23.27 0.37
CA LEU A 62 -5.30 21.86 0.78
C LEU A 62 -6.25 21.50 1.93
N ALA A 63 -6.59 22.46 2.80
CA ALA A 63 -7.64 22.30 3.80
C ALA A 63 -9.06 22.17 3.16
N GLY A 64 -9.22 22.58 1.90
CA GLY A 64 -10.44 22.47 1.09
C GLY A 64 -10.32 21.56 -0.15
N ALA A 65 -9.17 20.91 -0.38
CA ALA A 65 -8.83 20.12 -1.56
C ALA A 65 -9.52 18.75 -1.50
N ARG A 66 -10.84 18.78 -1.56
CA ARG A 66 -11.66 17.59 -1.61
C ARG A 66 -11.59 17.03 -3.03
N LEU A 67 -11.36 15.73 -3.12
CA LEU A 67 -11.69 14.94 -4.30
C LEU A 67 -13.21 15.02 -4.53
N THR A 68 -13.65 16.03 -5.28
CA THR A 68 -15.07 16.20 -5.61
C THR A 68 -15.39 15.52 -6.92
N ARG A 69 -16.64 15.06 -7.07
CA ARG A 69 -17.15 14.53 -8.33
C ARG A 69 -16.89 15.48 -9.51
N LYS A 70 -17.10 16.78 -9.31
CA LYS A 70 -16.90 17.80 -10.36
C LYS A 70 -15.46 17.81 -10.87
N ILE A 71 -14.49 17.72 -9.97
CA ILE A 71 -13.06 17.69 -10.33
C ILE A 71 -12.73 16.39 -11.08
N ILE A 72 -13.20 15.24 -10.56
CA ILE A 72 -13.02 13.94 -11.20
C ILE A 72 -13.59 13.91 -12.60
N VAL A 73 -14.85 14.33 -12.77
CA VAL A 73 -15.54 14.34 -14.07
C VAL A 73 -14.83 15.23 -15.07
N ARG A 74 -14.42 16.44 -14.66
CA ARG A 74 -13.68 17.35 -15.53
C ARG A 74 -12.37 16.72 -16.01
N ARG A 75 -11.60 16.13 -15.10
CA ARG A 75 -10.29 15.55 -15.40
C ARG A 75 -10.41 14.27 -16.24
N ALA A 76 -11.41 13.44 -15.93
CA ALA A 76 -11.75 12.27 -16.73
C ALA A 76 -12.16 12.65 -18.16
N ALA A 77 -12.92 13.74 -18.35
CA ALA A 77 -13.25 14.25 -19.68
C ALA A 77 -12.00 14.68 -20.47
N THR A 78 -11.04 15.36 -19.84
CA THR A 78 -9.74 15.69 -20.47
C THR A 78 -8.99 14.43 -20.89
N MET A 79 -8.88 13.44 -19.99
CA MET A 79 -8.16 12.19 -20.27
C MET A 79 -8.85 11.36 -21.36
N ALA A 80 -10.20 11.33 -21.38
CA ALA A 80 -10.97 10.65 -22.41
C ALA A 80 -10.75 11.25 -23.80
N ALA A 81 -10.58 12.57 -23.90
CA ALA A 81 -10.33 13.25 -25.17
C ALA A 81 -8.97 12.89 -25.80
N GLU A 82 -8.01 12.42 -24.99
CA GLU A 82 -6.69 11.98 -25.44
C GLU A 82 -6.65 10.50 -25.87
N LEU A 83 -7.75 9.75 -25.66
CA LEU A 83 -7.80 8.34 -26.01
C LEU A 83 -8.17 8.13 -27.49
N PRO A 84 -7.60 7.11 -28.15
CA PRO A 84 -7.90 6.79 -29.55
C PRO A 84 -9.31 6.20 -29.76
N CYS A 85 -10.09 6.03 -28.69
CA CYS A 85 -11.46 5.50 -28.74
C CYS A 85 -12.43 6.53 -28.16
N ALA A 86 -13.64 6.59 -28.73
CA ALA A 86 -14.70 7.48 -28.24
C ALA A 86 -15.20 7.00 -26.87
N VAL A 87 -14.75 7.69 -25.81
CA VAL A 87 -15.13 7.41 -24.42
C VAL A 87 -15.89 8.60 -23.87
N SER A 88 -17.13 8.37 -23.43
CA SER A 88 -17.89 9.41 -22.72
C SER A 88 -17.50 9.40 -21.24
N ALA A 89 -16.97 10.52 -20.75
CA ALA A 89 -16.56 10.72 -19.35
C ALA A 89 -17.26 11.95 -18.72
N GLY A 90 -18.56 12.10 -18.98
CA GLY A 90 -19.40 13.14 -18.38
C GLY A 90 -20.08 12.74 -17.06
N GLU A 91 -20.81 13.67 -16.45
CA GLU A 91 -21.56 13.43 -15.20
C GLU A 91 -22.57 12.28 -15.33
N GLY A 92 -23.21 12.15 -16.50
CA GLY A 92 -24.11 11.02 -16.79
C GLY A 92 -23.40 9.68 -16.76
N ALA A 93 -22.22 9.59 -17.37
CA ALA A 93 -21.39 8.38 -17.37
C ALA A 93 -20.88 8.03 -15.95
N PHE A 94 -20.52 9.05 -15.16
CA PHE A 94 -20.16 8.85 -13.76
C PHE A 94 -21.31 8.28 -12.94
N ARG A 95 -22.52 8.85 -13.05
CA ARG A 95 -23.72 8.39 -12.32
C ARG A 95 -24.19 7.02 -12.79
N ASP A 96 -24.07 6.74 -14.08
CA ASP A 96 -24.33 5.40 -14.63
C ASP A 96 -23.36 4.39 -14.01
N ARG A 97 -22.09 4.79 -13.81
CA ARG A 97 -21.08 3.89 -13.27
C ARG A 97 -21.19 3.68 -11.76
N TRP A 98 -21.41 4.76 -11.02
CA TRP A 98 -21.58 4.78 -9.57
C TRP A 98 -22.94 5.43 -9.20
N PRO A 99 -24.00 4.62 -9.07
CA PRO A 99 -25.37 5.12 -8.86
C PRO A 99 -25.53 5.91 -7.57
N SER A 100 -26.48 6.85 -7.54
CA SER A 100 -26.68 7.83 -6.47
C SER A 100 -26.75 7.29 -5.03
N ARG A 101 -27.19 6.03 -4.82
CA ARG A 101 -27.21 5.39 -3.50
C ARG A 101 -25.80 5.12 -2.91
N GLY A 102 -24.75 5.04 -3.75
CA GLY A 102 -23.35 4.89 -3.33
C GLY A 102 -22.41 5.95 -3.92
N GLY A 103 -22.64 6.38 -5.17
CA GLY A 103 -22.07 7.57 -5.78
C GLY A 103 -20.56 7.74 -5.58
N MET A 104 -20.17 8.87 -4.99
CA MET A 104 -18.76 9.15 -4.72
C MET A 104 -18.11 8.15 -3.77
N ALA A 105 -18.86 7.51 -2.87
CA ALA A 105 -18.29 6.52 -1.96
C ALA A 105 -17.86 5.26 -2.67
N ASN A 106 -18.73 4.76 -3.54
CA ASN A 106 -18.40 3.60 -4.33
C ASN A 106 -17.27 3.93 -5.30
N PHE A 107 -17.24 5.15 -5.84
CA PHE A 107 -16.08 5.63 -6.59
C PHE A 107 -14.81 5.62 -5.76
N PHE A 108 -14.83 6.16 -4.53
CA PHE A 108 -13.67 6.13 -3.65
C PHE A 108 -13.25 4.71 -3.29
N THR A 109 -14.20 3.83 -3.04
CA THR A 109 -13.93 2.41 -2.77
C THR A 109 -13.26 1.76 -3.97
N CYS A 110 -13.78 2.00 -5.18
CA CYS A 110 -13.17 1.55 -6.42
C CYS A 110 -11.80 2.18 -6.64
N LEU A 111 -11.60 3.47 -6.32
CA LEU A 111 -10.32 4.17 -6.46
C LEU A 111 -9.29 3.53 -5.53
N ILE A 112 -9.65 3.34 -4.26
CA ILE A 112 -8.82 2.65 -3.29
C ILE A 112 -8.50 1.23 -3.76
N LYS A 113 -9.52 0.44 -4.10
CA LYS A 113 -9.34 -0.94 -4.58
C LYS A 113 -8.48 -0.96 -5.84
N TYR A 114 -8.70 -0.07 -6.80
CA TYR A 114 -7.87 0.11 -8.00
C TYR A 114 -6.41 0.41 -7.65
N THR A 115 -6.18 1.30 -6.69
CA THR A 115 -4.86 1.60 -6.13
C THR A 115 -4.32 0.47 -5.24
N CYS A 116 -5.08 -0.58 -4.90
CA CYS A 116 -4.57 -1.72 -4.15
C CYS A 116 -4.42 -2.98 -5.02
N THR A 117 -5.22 -3.11 -6.09
CA THR A 117 -5.28 -4.27 -6.97
C THR A 117 -4.67 -4.06 -8.34
N ALA A 118 -4.34 -2.82 -8.75
CA ALA A 118 -3.53 -2.61 -9.94
C ALA A 118 -2.24 -3.48 -9.84
N PRO A 119 -1.76 -4.08 -10.93
CA PRO A 119 -0.73 -5.13 -10.91
C PRO A 119 0.60 -4.57 -10.38
N ARG A 120 0.76 -3.24 -10.40
CA ARG A 120 1.84 -2.51 -9.72
C ARG A 120 1.93 -2.84 -8.23
N TRP A 121 0.80 -3.07 -7.56
CA TRP A 121 0.73 -3.32 -6.11
C TRP A 121 0.88 -4.80 -5.76
N GLY A 122 0.27 -5.71 -6.52
CA GLY A 122 0.54 -7.14 -6.39
C GLY A 122 2.02 -7.44 -6.61
N LEU A 123 2.61 -6.91 -7.69
CA LEU A 123 4.05 -7.02 -7.95
C LEU A 123 4.89 -6.40 -6.84
N PHE A 124 4.44 -5.29 -6.25
CA PHE A 124 5.13 -4.64 -5.14
C PHE A 124 5.08 -5.45 -3.84
N LEU A 125 3.87 -5.84 -3.41
CA LEU A 125 3.64 -6.62 -2.19
C LEU A 125 4.29 -8.00 -2.28
N ASP A 126 4.41 -8.54 -3.50
CA ASP A 126 5.10 -9.81 -3.75
C ASP A 126 6.62 -9.64 -3.94
N TYR A 127 7.12 -8.47 -4.36
CA TYR A 127 8.54 -8.28 -4.69
C TYR A 127 9.45 -8.59 -3.51
N GLY A 128 9.19 -7.95 -2.36
CA GLY A 128 9.98 -8.14 -1.14
C GLY A 128 10.02 -9.60 -0.70
N PRO A 129 8.86 -10.23 -0.43
CA PRO A 129 8.78 -11.64 -0.06
C PRO A 129 9.42 -12.60 -1.06
N ARG A 130 9.13 -12.45 -2.37
CA ARG A 130 9.70 -13.33 -3.40
C ARG A 130 11.21 -13.17 -3.48
N ARG A 131 11.72 -11.93 -3.41
CA ARG A 131 13.16 -11.67 -3.45
C ARG A 131 13.85 -12.22 -2.21
N ALA A 132 13.25 -12.08 -1.03
CA ALA A 132 13.78 -12.66 0.20
C ALA A 132 13.91 -14.18 0.07
N LEU A 133 12.82 -14.86 -0.28
CA LEU A 133 12.79 -16.32 -0.43
C LEU A 133 13.81 -16.84 -1.45
N ALA A 134 13.99 -16.12 -2.57
CA ALA A 134 14.95 -16.49 -3.60
C ALA A 134 16.42 -16.34 -3.15
N GLU A 135 16.72 -15.41 -2.25
CA GLU A 135 18.09 -15.09 -1.81
C GLU A 135 18.48 -15.76 -0.50
N LEU A 136 17.52 -16.20 0.33
CA LEU A 136 17.78 -16.92 1.60
C LEU A 136 18.75 -18.11 1.46
N PRO A 137 18.73 -18.94 0.40
CA PRO A 137 19.72 -19.99 0.21
C PRO A 137 21.16 -19.49 0.10
N ARG A 138 21.37 -18.29 -0.48
CA ARG A 138 22.70 -17.66 -0.60
C ARG A 138 23.16 -17.11 0.75
N VAL A 139 22.24 -16.58 1.53
CA VAL A 139 22.52 -16.19 2.93
C VAL A 139 22.97 -17.40 3.75
N ARG A 140 22.26 -18.52 3.65
CA ARG A 140 22.63 -19.76 4.34
C ARG A 140 24.03 -20.28 3.95
N LYS A 141 24.45 -20.07 2.70
CA LYS A 141 25.78 -20.45 2.21
C LYS A 141 26.89 -19.45 2.57
N GLY A 142 26.56 -18.31 3.17
CA GLY A 142 27.51 -17.23 3.42
C GLY A 142 27.92 -16.43 2.17
N GLU A 143 27.15 -16.54 1.07
CA GLU A 143 27.41 -15.81 -0.18
C GLU A 143 26.76 -14.41 -0.18
N LEU A 144 25.92 -14.11 0.81
CA LEU A 144 25.21 -12.86 0.99
C LEU A 144 24.98 -12.63 2.49
N GLU A 145 25.32 -11.46 3.01
CA GLU A 145 25.02 -11.11 4.39
C GLU A 145 23.51 -10.91 4.58
N LEU A 146 22.96 -11.41 5.70
CA LEU A 146 21.53 -11.28 5.99
C LEU A 146 21.12 -9.81 6.14
N THR A 147 21.96 -9.01 6.79
CA THR A 147 21.76 -7.56 6.97
C THR A 147 21.71 -6.84 5.62
N ASP A 148 22.57 -7.20 4.66
CA ASP A 148 22.53 -6.63 3.31
C ASP A 148 21.22 -6.96 2.58
N LEU A 149 20.73 -8.20 2.73
CA LEU A 149 19.45 -8.61 2.17
C LEU A 149 18.29 -7.83 2.81
N ILE A 150 18.29 -7.69 4.14
CA ILE A 150 17.29 -6.90 4.88
C ILE A 150 17.34 -5.45 4.42
N ALA A 151 18.51 -4.81 4.44
CA ALA A 151 18.70 -3.41 4.05
C ALA A 151 18.16 -3.13 2.65
N LYS A 152 18.48 -4.01 1.68
CA LYS A 152 18.02 -3.89 0.31
C LYS A 152 16.50 -3.96 0.19
N ILE A 153 15.87 -4.94 0.85
CA ILE A 153 14.42 -5.12 0.77
C ILE A 153 13.69 -4.04 1.56
N ALA A 154 14.15 -3.74 2.77
CA ALA A 154 13.59 -2.71 3.64
C ALA A 154 13.64 -1.33 2.95
N THR A 155 14.78 -0.95 2.36
CA THR A 155 14.90 0.32 1.62
C THR A 155 13.94 0.37 0.43
N HIS A 156 13.77 -0.74 -0.29
CA HIS A 156 12.81 -0.82 -1.38
C HIS A 156 11.36 -0.67 -0.88
N ASP A 157 10.98 -1.41 0.16
CA ASP A 157 9.65 -1.37 0.77
C ASP A 157 9.34 0.03 1.32
N LEU A 158 10.30 0.67 2.00
CA LEU A 158 10.17 2.02 2.53
C LEU A 158 9.94 3.05 1.41
N ARG A 159 10.77 3.08 0.36
CA ARG A 159 10.60 4.04 -0.75
C ARG A 159 9.23 3.95 -1.39
N MET A 160 8.73 2.73 -1.53
CA MET A 160 7.41 2.48 -2.07
C MET A 160 6.31 2.90 -1.10
N ARG A 161 6.46 2.58 0.19
CA ARG A 161 5.52 3.01 1.24
C ARG A 161 5.52 4.52 1.46
N ILE A 162 6.64 5.22 1.27
CA ILE A 162 6.70 6.71 1.29
C ILE A 162 5.83 7.26 0.17
N ARG A 163 5.97 6.74 -1.06
CA ARG A 163 5.10 7.12 -2.18
C ARG A 163 3.63 6.86 -1.83
N LEU A 164 3.31 5.68 -1.31
CA LEU A 164 1.95 5.34 -0.83
C LEU A 164 1.44 6.26 0.27
N ALA A 165 2.27 6.58 1.26
CA ALA A 165 1.89 7.41 2.38
C ALA A 165 1.55 8.83 1.92
N ARG A 166 2.21 9.31 0.86
CA ARG A 166 1.81 10.55 0.16
C ARG A 166 0.42 10.38 -0.48
N TYR A 167 0.15 9.23 -1.10
CA TYR A 167 -1.10 8.98 -1.85
C TYR A 167 -2.35 8.70 -1.02
N TRP A 168 -2.24 8.00 0.11
CA TRP A 168 -3.35 7.16 0.54
C TRP A 168 -3.89 7.44 1.95
N LEU A 169 -3.17 7.19 3.04
CA LEU A 169 -3.86 7.06 4.33
C LEU A 169 -4.24 8.35 5.03
N PHE A 170 -3.28 9.25 5.20
CA PHE A 170 -3.49 10.42 6.03
C PHE A 170 -4.42 11.41 5.32
N GLN A 171 -4.17 11.68 4.03
CA GLN A 171 -4.91 12.70 3.28
C GLN A 171 -6.32 12.25 2.84
N LEU A 172 -6.54 10.98 2.49
CA LEU A 172 -7.91 10.50 2.28
C LEU A 172 -8.69 10.56 3.59
N SER A 173 -8.11 10.16 4.73
CA SER A 173 -8.81 10.23 6.04
C SER A 173 -9.18 11.66 6.48
N LEU A 174 -8.42 12.67 6.05
CA LEU A 174 -8.67 14.08 6.34
C LEU A 174 -9.71 14.72 5.42
N THR A 175 -9.90 14.20 4.21
CA THR A 175 -10.75 14.81 3.16
C THR A 175 -12.03 14.03 2.88
N ILE A 176 -12.09 12.79 3.35
CA ILE A 176 -13.25 11.91 3.26
C ILE A 176 -14.34 12.34 4.24
N ASP A 177 -15.57 12.49 3.74
CA ASP A 177 -16.76 12.70 4.57
C ASP A 177 -16.86 11.58 5.63
N ALA A 178 -17.16 11.94 6.89
CA ALA A 178 -17.16 11.03 8.04
C ALA A 178 -17.96 9.74 7.78
N LYS A 179 -19.03 9.82 6.99
CA LYS A 179 -19.84 8.63 6.64
C LYS A 179 -19.11 7.57 5.80
N TRP A 180 -17.95 7.89 5.22
CA TRP A 180 -17.15 6.96 4.41
C TRP A 180 -15.88 6.48 5.10
N GLN A 181 -15.61 6.93 6.33
CA GLN A 181 -14.43 6.55 7.11
C GLN A 181 -14.33 5.03 7.28
N SER A 182 -15.44 4.35 7.56
CA SER A 182 -15.49 2.89 7.73
C SER A 182 -15.03 2.11 6.50
N VAL A 183 -15.31 2.62 5.30
CA VAL A 183 -14.94 1.99 4.04
C VAL A 183 -13.44 2.12 3.79
N ALA A 184 -12.87 3.30 4.03
CA ALA A 184 -11.43 3.52 3.96
C ALA A 184 -10.68 2.67 4.99
N THR A 185 -11.20 2.58 6.23
CA THR A 185 -10.63 1.73 7.28
C THR A 185 -10.65 0.25 6.89
N THR A 186 -11.73 -0.24 6.28
CA THR A 186 -11.86 -1.64 5.86
C THR A 186 -10.86 -1.97 4.75
N ALA A 187 -10.78 -1.14 3.70
CA ALA A 187 -9.81 -1.35 2.63
C ALA A 187 -8.36 -1.27 3.11
N TYR A 188 -8.07 -0.39 4.08
CA TYR A 188 -6.75 -0.33 4.69
C TYR A 188 -6.40 -1.62 5.46
N ARG A 189 -7.36 -2.12 6.24
CA ARG A 189 -7.21 -3.40 6.95
C ARG A 189 -6.92 -4.54 5.99
N GLU A 190 -7.70 -4.67 4.91
CA GLU A 190 -7.48 -5.69 3.88
C GLU A 190 -6.07 -5.61 3.28
N MET A 191 -5.55 -4.41 3.03
CA MET A 191 -4.17 -4.25 2.54
C MET A 191 -3.13 -4.70 3.58
N LEU A 192 -3.30 -4.33 4.85
CA LEU A 192 -2.39 -4.74 5.92
C LEU A 192 -2.39 -6.27 6.10
N ASP A 193 -3.56 -6.88 6.10
CA ASP A 193 -3.72 -8.34 6.20
C ASP A 193 -3.05 -9.05 5.01
N ALA A 194 -3.20 -8.49 3.80
CA ALA A 194 -2.57 -9.01 2.60
C ALA A 194 -1.05 -8.84 2.59
N TYR A 195 -0.49 -7.81 3.26
CA TYR A 195 0.96 -7.71 3.49
C TYR A 195 1.43 -8.79 4.47
N SER A 196 0.73 -8.92 5.61
CA SER A 196 1.11 -9.88 6.65
C SER A 196 1.10 -11.33 6.17
N THR A 197 0.08 -11.71 5.41
CA THR A 197 -0.06 -13.06 4.85
C THR A 197 1.09 -13.42 3.90
N ARG A 198 1.64 -12.46 3.15
CA ARG A 198 2.72 -12.71 2.19
C ARG A 198 4.10 -12.84 2.83
N TRP A 199 4.31 -12.20 3.97
CA TRP A 199 5.61 -12.17 4.66
C TRP A 199 5.78 -13.31 5.66
N ALA A 200 4.70 -13.85 6.21
CA ALA A 200 4.77 -14.99 7.13
C ALA A 200 5.62 -16.16 6.59
N PRO A 201 5.45 -16.64 5.33
CA PRO A 201 6.28 -17.72 4.78
C PRO A 201 7.78 -17.39 4.69
N VAL A 202 8.14 -16.12 4.49
CA VAL A 202 9.54 -15.66 4.45
C VAL A 202 10.19 -15.84 5.81
N TYR A 203 9.48 -15.46 6.87
CA TYR A 203 9.98 -15.61 8.22
C TYR A 203 10.06 -17.08 8.63
N GLU A 204 9.06 -17.90 8.31
CA GLU A 204 9.08 -19.33 8.58
C GLU A 204 10.28 -20.03 7.92
N GLU A 205 10.47 -19.81 6.61
CA GLU A 205 11.57 -20.43 5.89
C GLU A 205 12.93 -19.84 6.30
N GLY A 206 12.99 -18.54 6.59
CA GLY A 206 14.19 -17.87 7.11
C GLY A 206 14.64 -18.46 8.44
N LEU A 207 13.74 -18.62 9.41
CA LEU A 207 14.05 -19.25 10.70
C LEU A 207 14.61 -20.67 10.52
N LYS A 208 13.93 -21.46 9.69
CA LYS A 208 14.30 -22.85 9.41
C LYS A 208 15.68 -22.97 8.74
N LEU A 209 15.95 -22.15 7.72
CA LEU A 209 17.22 -22.19 6.99
C LEU A 209 18.40 -21.71 7.83
N LEU A 210 18.17 -20.73 8.70
CA LEU A 210 19.20 -20.11 9.54
C LEU A 210 19.34 -20.80 10.91
N GLY A 211 18.49 -21.79 11.22
CA GLY A 211 18.56 -22.54 12.48
C GLY A 211 18.23 -21.71 13.72
N VAL A 212 17.46 -20.65 13.56
CA VAL A 212 17.05 -19.75 14.65
C VAL A 212 15.58 -19.96 15.00
N ARG A 213 15.16 -19.48 16.17
CA ARG A 213 13.77 -19.59 16.65
C ARG A 213 13.27 -18.23 17.08
N PHE A 214 11.96 -18.04 17.04
CA PHE A 214 11.32 -16.90 17.67
C PHE A 214 11.28 -17.03 19.18
N ARG A 215 11.31 -15.89 19.87
CA ARG A 215 10.98 -15.79 21.30
C ARG A 215 9.57 -16.30 21.56
N PRO A 216 9.30 -16.87 22.75
CA PRO A 216 7.96 -17.28 23.15
C PRO A 216 6.92 -16.18 22.92
N GLY A 217 5.80 -16.57 22.30
CA GLY A 217 4.68 -15.66 22.01
C GLY A 217 4.80 -14.87 20.70
N VAL A 218 5.94 -14.91 20.02
CA VAL A 218 6.12 -14.32 18.68
C VAL A 218 5.81 -15.36 17.59
N THR A 219 5.01 -14.96 16.60
CA THR A 219 4.72 -15.75 15.40
C THR A 219 5.19 -14.99 14.14
N PRO A 220 5.34 -15.68 12.99
CA PRO A 220 5.64 -15.03 11.72
C PRO A 220 4.70 -13.86 11.39
N GLU A 221 3.40 -14.03 11.64
CA GLU A 221 2.37 -13.03 11.39
C GLU A 221 2.55 -11.83 12.31
N LYS A 222 2.83 -12.06 13.61
CA LYS A 222 3.09 -10.98 14.57
C LYS A 222 4.33 -10.19 14.18
N LEU A 223 5.42 -10.85 13.80
CA LEU A 223 6.61 -10.14 13.31
C LEU A 223 6.27 -9.30 12.08
N SER A 224 5.54 -9.87 11.12
CA SER A 224 5.10 -9.14 9.94
C SER A 224 4.24 -7.92 10.27
N MET A 225 3.32 -8.05 11.22
CA MET A 225 2.51 -6.93 11.70
C MET A 225 3.36 -5.83 12.34
N MET A 226 4.33 -6.20 13.19
CA MET A 226 5.24 -5.23 13.84
C MET A 226 6.09 -4.49 12.80
N VAL A 227 6.70 -5.21 11.86
CA VAL A 227 7.49 -4.61 10.76
C VAL A 227 6.60 -3.72 9.89
N SER A 228 5.40 -4.19 9.50
CA SER A 228 4.48 -3.40 8.67
C SER A 228 4.02 -2.11 9.36
N ALA A 229 3.77 -2.15 10.67
CA ALA A 229 3.42 -0.97 11.46
C ALA A 229 4.58 0.04 11.49
N GLN A 230 5.80 -0.43 11.74
CA GLN A 230 7.01 0.38 11.75
C GLN A 230 7.28 1.02 10.38
N THR A 231 7.22 0.25 9.30
CA THR A 231 7.40 0.78 7.94
C THR A 231 6.32 1.78 7.58
N SER A 232 5.06 1.56 8.00
CA SER A 232 3.98 2.52 7.77
C SER A 232 4.22 3.85 8.50
N GLY A 233 4.64 3.79 9.77
CA GLY A 233 4.93 4.98 10.57
C GLY A 233 6.11 5.79 10.00
N PHE A 234 7.22 5.13 9.68
CA PHE A 234 8.38 5.77 9.05
C PHE A 234 8.03 6.37 7.69
N ALA A 235 7.29 5.64 6.86
CA ALA A 235 6.87 6.13 5.55
C ALA A 235 5.99 7.38 5.65
N GLN A 236 5.06 7.43 6.61
CA GLN A 236 4.22 8.60 6.86
C GLN A 236 5.04 9.79 7.35
N HIS A 237 5.98 9.56 8.27
CA HIS A 237 6.88 10.60 8.76
C HIS A 237 7.67 11.24 7.61
N ILE A 238 8.39 10.43 6.82
CA ILE A 238 9.20 10.90 5.69
C ILE A 238 8.33 11.55 4.61
N ALA A 239 7.15 10.98 4.32
CA ALA A 239 6.20 11.58 3.39
C ALA A 239 5.71 12.97 3.83
N GLY A 240 5.48 13.16 5.13
CA GLY A 240 5.01 14.41 5.71
C GLY A 240 6.09 15.49 5.79
N THR A 241 7.33 15.12 6.10
CA THR A 241 8.46 16.06 6.19
C THR A 241 9.13 16.34 4.86
N GLY A 242 9.01 15.41 3.89
CA GLY A 242 9.75 15.43 2.64
C GLY A 242 11.23 15.03 2.78
N ASP A 243 11.63 14.52 3.96
CA ASP A 243 13.02 14.23 4.32
C ASP A 243 13.46 12.82 3.92
N ASP A 244 13.42 12.52 2.61
CA ASP A 244 13.82 11.21 2.05
C ASP A 244 15.34 11.12 1.79
N THR A 245 16.13 11.24 2.87
CA THR A 245 17.59 11.20 2.89
C THR A 245 18.14 9.77 2.98
N ALA A 246 19.45 9.59 2.77
CA ALA A 246 20.12 8.30 3.01
C ALA A 246 20.08 7.94 4.50
N ASP A 247 20.43 8.89 5.37
CA ASP A 247 20.48 8.71 6.82
C ASP A 247 19.13 8.24 7.39
N ASN A 248 18.00 8.80 6.94
CA ASN A 248 16.68 8.36 7.39
C ASN A 248 16.31 6.95 6.91
N ARG A 249 16.82 6.52 5.74
CA ARG A 249 16.62 5.16 5.24
C ARG A 249 17.47 4.17 6.03
N ASP A 250 18.69 4.54 6.37
CA ASP A 250 19.59 3.71 7.17
C ASP A 250 19.07 3.56 8.60
N LEU A 251 18.54 4.64 9.18
CA LEU A 251 17.85 4.60 10.48
C LEU A 251 16.63 3.65 10.43
N PHE A 252 15.83 3.71 9.38
CA PHE A 252 14.71 2.79 9.20
C PHE A 252 15.19 1.33 9.12
N VAL A 253 16.22 1.05 8.31
CA VAL A 253 16.80 -0.31 8.19
C VAL A 253 17.27 -0.82 9.54
N ALA A 254 18.08 -0.04 10.26
CA ALA A 254 18.56 -0.41 11.59
C ALA A 254 17.41 -0.69 12.56
N SER A 255 16.32 0.07 12.46
CA SER A 255 15.14 -0.11 13.29
C SER A 255 14.38 -1.41 12.99
N VAL A 256 14.36 -1.85 11.72
CA VAL A 256 13.79 -3.14 11.30
C VAL A 256 14.67 -4.30 11.74
N GLU A 257 15.99 -4.18 11.58
CA GLU A 257 16.95 -5.18 12.04
C GLU A 257 16.90 -5.37 13.55
N ALA A 258 16.81 -4.27 14.32
CA ALA A 258 16.65 -4.31 15.77
C ALA A 258 15.35 -5.01 16.18
N LEU A 259 14.24 -4.75 15.48
CA LEU A 259 12.96 -5.41 15.73
C LEU A 259 13.04 -6.92 15.45
N ILE A 260 13.61 -7.31 14.30
CA ILE A 260 13.81 -8.72 13.95
C ILE A 260 14.69 -9.39 15.01
N HIS A 261 15.82 -8.77 15.36
CA HIS A 261 16.74 -9.29 16.37
C HIS A 261 16.06 -9.48 17.73
N ALA A 262 15.27 -8.50 18.18
CA ALA A 262 14.53 -8.58 19.44
C ALA A 262 13.53 -9.75 19.46
N CYS A 263 13.00 -10.14 18.30
CA CYS A 263 12.06 -11.25 18.15
C CYS A 263 12.72 -12.64 18.12
N LEU A 264 14.03 -12.73 17.94
CA LEU A 264 14.76 -14.00 17.89
C LEU A 264 15.15 -14.46 19.31
N ASP A 265 14.99 -15.75 19.57
CA ASP A 265 15.39 -16.40 20.82
C ASP A 265 16.85 -16.87 20.74
N PRO A 266 17.77 -16.31 21.54
CA PRO A 266 19.15 -16.78 21.62
C PRO A 266 19.29 -18.13 22.36
N GLY A 267 18.18 -18.73 22.81
CA GLY A 267 18.14 -19.94 23.63
C GLY A 267 17.84 -19.68 25.11
N ASP A 268 17.45 -18.45 25.46
CA ASP A 268 17.15 -18.06 26.84
C ASP A 268 15.70 -18.38 27.26
N GLY A 269 14.84 -18.74 26.30
CA GLY A 269 13.45 -19.09 26.53
C GLY A 269 12.60 -17.93 27.08
N CYS A 270 13.08 -16.69 26.97
CA CYS A 270 12.41 -15.50 27.48
C CYS A 270 11.60 -14.82 26.36
N ASP A 271 10.39 -14.37 26.71
CA ASP A 271 9.66 -13.43 25.86
C ASP A 271 10.40 -12.08 25.74
N ILE A 272 9.95 -11.22 24.81
CA ILE A 272 10.58 -9.93 24.53
C ILE A 272 10.66 -9.04 25.79
N ALA A 273 9.58 -8.99 26.58
CA ALA A 273 9.49 -8.08 27.72
C ALA A 273 10.43 -8.52 28.85
N GLU A 274 10.49 -9.82 29.12
CA GLU A 274 11.39 -10.39 30.12
C GLU A 274 12.86 -10.27 29.71
N ALA A 275 13.17 -10.49 28.43
CA ALA A 275 14.52 -10.28 27.90
C ALA A 275 15.00 -8.83 28.12
N LEU A 276 14.13 -7.85 27.85
CA LEU A 276 14.42 -6.44 28.10
C LEU A 276 14.65 -6.14 29.59
N ARG A 277 13.78 -6.64 30.49
CA ARG A 277 13.94 -6.44 31.94
C ARG A 277 15.27 -7.00 32.44
N ARG A 278 15.70 -8.15 31.92
CA ARG A 278 16.97 -8.78 32.29
C ARG A 278 18.17 -7.98 31.81
N ALA A 279 18.14 -7.48 30.57
CA ALA A 279 19.20 -6.62 30.05
C ALA A 279 19.40 -5.37 30.91
N LEU A 280 18.29 -4.67 31.23
CA LEU A 280 18.33 -3.46 32.06
C LEU A 280 18.81 -3.71 33.50
N ARG A 281 18.56 -4.89 34.08
CA ARG A 281 19.06 -5.26 35.41
C ARG A 281 20.53 -5.60 35.42
N ARG A 282 21.06 -6.17 34.33
CA ARG A 282 22.50 -6.51 34.20
C ARG A 282 23.39 -5.28 34.06
N GLU A 283 22.86 -4.18 33.55
CA GLU A 283 23.62 -2.91 33.44
C GLU A 283 23.62 -2.08 34.74
N GLN A 284 22.81 -2.47 35.73
CA GLN A 284 22.70 -1.78 37.03
C GLN A 284 23.49 -2.45 38.16
N GLY A 285 24.16 -3.57 37.91
CA GLY A 285 24.97 -4.30 38.89
C GLY A 285 26.36 -4.58 38.33
#